data_AF-A0A157Z887-F1
#
_entry.id   AF-A0A157Z887-F1
#
_cell.length_a   1.000
_cell.length_b   1.000
_cell.length_c   1.000
_cell.angle_alpha   90.00
_cell.angle_beta   90.00
_cell.angle_gamma   90.00
#
_symmetry.space_group_name_H-M   'P 1'
#
loop_
_entity.id
_entity.type
_entity.pdbx_description
1 polymer ?
#
loop_
_entity_poly.entity_id
_entity_poly.type
_entity_poly.pdbx_seq_one_letter_code
_entity_poly.pdbx_strand_id
1 'polypeptide(L)'
;MRIEHSTVLVSSILAAWCLCASAQTAMPPGHPSSKELMAAEGVMTSANIARGAADVCHLDAAKVARFKDVVRTSYPDAPDFDGEWKLGLAQAQPAVDRFDKLKTSNPAEYQKQVGEACPALRRGIDEVTQPQQ
;
A
#
# COMPACT_ATOMS: atom_id res chain seq x y z
N MET A 1 64.91 -7.01 38.52
CA MET A 1 66.07 -7.00 37.60
C MET A 1 65.62 -6.25 36.35
N ARG A 2 66.28 -5.13 36.02
CA ARG A 2 66.02 -4.27 34.86
C ARG A 2 67.05 -4.63 33.80
N ILE A 3 66.64 -4.88 32.56
CA ILE A 3 67.51 -4.83 31.38
C ILE A 3 66.75 -4.06 30.31
N GLU A 4 67.43 -3.08 29.74
CA GLU A 4 66.94 -2.06 28.81
C GLU A 4 67.36 -2.33 27.35
N HIS A 5 66.80 -1.51 26.46
CA HIS A 5 67.25 -1.04 25.13
C HIS A 5 66.51 -1.52 23.86
N SER A 6 65.69 -0.60 23.34
CA SER A 6 65.73 0.03 22.00
C SER A 6 65.71 -0.81 20.72
N THR A 7 64.82 -0.47 19.76
CA THR A 7 65.12 0.33 18.53
C THR A 7 63.85 0.54 17.68
N VAL A 8 63.78 1.72 17.07
CA VAL A 8 62.76 2.36 16.22
C VAL A 8 62.48 1.63 14.90
N LEU A 9 61.25 1.71 14.35
CA LEU A 9 60.87 1.94 12.92
C LEU A 9 59.34 1.73 12.73
N VAL A 10 58.53 2.80 12.62
CA VAL A 10 58.04 3.43 11.37
C VAL A 10 57.05 2.57 10.56
N SER A 11 55.77 2.98 10.49
CA SER A 11 55.07 3.30 9.23
C SER A 11 53.57 3.53 9.41
N SER A 12 53.19 4.82 9.38
CA SER A 12 52.16 5.41 8.51
C SER A 12 50.89 4.59 8.19
N ILE A 13 49.78 4.89 8.90
CA ILE A 13 48.43 4.53 8.46
C ILE A 13 47.93 5.63 7.52
N LEU A 14 47.96 5.34 6.22
CA LEU A 14 47.39 6.17 5.17
C LEU A 14 45.86 6.20 5.29
N ALA A 15 45.32 7.35 5.67
CA ALA A 15 43.96 7.73 5.35
C ALA A 15 43.91 8.07 3.85
N ALA A 16 43.30 7.20 3.04
CA ALA A 16 43.03 7.48 1.64
C ALA A 16 41.56 7.18 1.34
N TRP A 17 40.88 8.22 0.90
CA TRP A 17 39.46 8.35 0.69
C TRP A 17 38.87 7.26 -0.21
N CYS A 18 37.91 6.49 0.31
CA CYS A 18 36.91 5.84 -0.53
C CYS A 18 35.95 6.92 -1.02
N LEU A 19 36.29 7.53 -2.16
CA LEU A 19 35.31 8.19 -3.03
C LEU A 19 34.33 7.12 -3.51
N CYS A 20 33.28 6.86 -2.74
CA CYS A 20 32.11 6.16 -3.24
C CYS A 20 31.48 7.06 -4.29
N ALA A 21 31.88 6.88 -5.54
CA ALA A 21 31.14 7.37 -6.69
C ALA A 21 29.76 6.70 -6.63
N SER A 22 28.78 7.41 -6.10
CA SER A 22 27.37 7.05 -6.23
C SER A 22 27.02 7.13 -7.70
N ALA A 23 27.20 6.00 -8.41
CA ALA A 23 26.62 5.78 -9.72
C ALA A 23 25.11 5.96 -9.56
N GLN A 24 24.61 7.11 -9.99
CA GLN A 24 23.17 7.35 -10.10
C GLN A 24 22.68 6.38 -11.17
N THR A 25 22.15 5.23 -10.75
CA THR A 25 21.41 4.35 -11.64
C THR A 25 20.15 5.10 -12.07
N ALA A 26 20.26 5.87 -13.15
CA ALA A 26 19.09 6.36 -13.85
C ALA A 26 18.27 5.11 -14.23
N MET A 27 17.04 5.04 -13.71
CA MET A 27 16.14 3.94 -14.06
C MET A 27 15.96 3.92 -15.59
N PRO A 28 15.89 2.74 -16.21
CA PRO A 28 15.70 2.64 -17.65
C PRO A 28 14.45 3.45 -18.09
N PRO A 29 14.48 4.06 -19.30
CA PRO A 29 13.30 4.71 -19.84
C PRO A 29 12.13 3.73 -19.90
N GLY A 30 10.96 4.11 -19.38
CA GLY A 30 9.75 3.28 -19.35
C GLY A 30 9.44 2.61 -18.02
N HIS A 31 10.29 2.75 -17.00
CA HIS A 31 9.88 2.42 -15.62
C HIS A 31 8.94 3.51 -15.07
N PRO A 32 7.82 3.13 -14.43
CA PRO A 32 6.95 4.10 -13.80
C PRO A 32 7.71 4.87 -12.73
N SER A 33 7.47 6.18 -12.69
CA SER A 33 7.97 7.07 -11.65
C SER A 33 7.41 6.68 -10.28
N SER A 34 8.07 7.13 -9.21
CA SER A 34 7.57 6.91 -7.85
C SER A 34 6.16 7.47 -7.65
N LYS A 35 5.80 8.57 -8.33
CA LYS A 35 4.46 9.17 -8.27
C LYS A 35 3.41 8.24 -8.89
N GLU A 36 3.70 7.69 -10.06
CA GLU A 36 2.82 6.73 -10.75
C GLU A 36 2.63 5.45 -9.93
N LEU A 37 3.69 4.93 -9.30
CA LEU A 37 3.62 3.77 -8.42
C LEU A 37 2.74 4.03 -7.18
N MET A 38 2.91 5.17 -6.53
CA MET A 38 2.08 5.55 -5.37
C MET A 38 0.61 5.73 -5.77
N ALA A 39 0.34 6.30 -6.95
CA ALA A 39 -1.02 6.45 -7.45
C ALA A 39 -1.65 5.08 -7.77
N ALA A 40 -0.90 4.17 -8.41
CA ALA A 40 -1.34 2.80 -8.66
C ALA A 40 -1.68 2.05 -7.35
N GLU A 41 -0.83 2.17 -6.32
CA GLU A 41 -1.08 1.60 -5.00
C GLU A 41 -2.33 2.18 -4.33
N GLY A 42 -2.56 3.49 -4.48
CA GLY A 42 -3.76 4.17 -4.01
C GLY A 42 -5.04 3.63 -4.68
N VAL A 43 -5.00 3.41 -6.00
CA VAL A 43 -6.11 2.81 -6.76
C VAL A 43 -6.36 1.37 -6.33
N MET A 44 -5.31 0.54 -6.23
CA MET A 44 -5.44 -0.85 -5.78
C MET A 44 -6.03 -0.96 -4.38
N THR A 45 -5.49 -0.18 -3.43
CA THR A 45 -5.97 -0.16 -2.04
C THR A 45 -7.43 0.28 -1.97
N SER A 46 -7.80 1.30 -2.74
CA SER A 46 -9.18 1.77 -2.81
C SER A 46 -10.12 0.72 -3.41
N ALA A 47 -9.69 0.02 -4.45
CA ALA A 47 -10.47 -1.07 -5.03
C ALA A 47 -10.64 -2.25 -4.05
N ASN A 48 -9.61 -2.57 -3.26
CA ASN A 48 -9.69 -3.58 -2.20
C ASN A 48 -10.76 -3.21 -1.15
N ILE A 49 -10.74 -1.95 -0.70
CA ILE A 49 -11.76 -1.37 0.18
C ILE A 49 -13.16 -1.47 -0.46
N ALA A 50 -13.30 -1.13 -1.74
CA ALA A 50 -14.56 -1.18 -2.47
C ALA A 50 -15.14 -2.60 -2.53
N ARG A 51 -14.28 -3.62 -2.71
CA ARG A 51 -14.69 -5.03 -2.68
C ARG A 51 -15.25 -5.42 -1.32
N GLY A 52 -14.53 -5.12 -0.23
CA GLY A 52 -15.00 -5.39 1.12
C GLY A 52 -16.31 -4.67 1.44
N ALA A 53 -16.44 -3.42 0.98
CA ALA A 53 -17.65 -2.64 1.16
C ALA A 53 -18.87 -3.26 0.46
N ALA A 54 -18.71 -3.71 -0.78
CA ALA A 54 -19.78 -4.33 -1.55
C ALA A 54 -20.13 -5.73 -1.03
N ASP A 55 -19.12 -6.60 -0.93
CA ASP A 55 -19.35 -8.03 -0.80
C ASP A 55 -19.48 -8.48 0.66
N VAL A 56 -18.80 -7.80 1.60
CA VAL A 56 -18.86 -8.12 3.04
C VAL A 56 -19.84 -7.21 3.78
N CYS A 57 -19.79 -5.90 3.51
CA CYS A 57 -20.60 -4.90 4.22
C CYS A 57 -21.90 -4.51 3.49
N HIS A 58 -22.14 -5.07 2.30
CA HIS A 58 -23.36 -4.89 1.52
C HIS A 58 -23.72 -3.40 1.30
N LEU A 59 -22.71 -2.57 1.01
CA LEU A 59 -22.94 -1.20 0.57
C LEU A 59 -23.57 -1.18 -0.82
N ASP A 60 -24.45 -0.22 -1.03
CA ASP A 60 -25.16 -0.03 -2.29
C ASP A 60 -24.19 0.17 -3.48
N ALA A 61 -24.52 -0.43 -4.62
CA ALA A 61 -23.70 -0.39 -5.82
C ALA A 61 -23.47 1.04 -6.34
N ALA A 62 -24.46 1.94 -6.22
CA ALA A 62 -24.28 3.33 -6.63
C ALA A 62 -23.33 4.08 -5.68
N LYS A 63 -23.28 3.71 -4.39
CA LYS A 63 -22.28 4.26 -3.46
C LYS A 63 -20.87 3.80 -3.84
N VAL A 64 -20.69 2.51 -4.16
CA VAL A 64 -19.39 1.98 -4.61
C VAL A 64 -18.97 2.60 -5.95
N ALA A 65 -19.90 2.84 -6.86
CA ALA A 65 -19.63 3.52 -8.13
C ALA A 65 -19.14 4.97 -7.90
N ARG A 66 -19.85 5.74 -7.05
CA ARG A 66 -19.40 7.10 -6.68
C ARG A 66 -18.02 7.10 -6.03
N PHE A 67 -17.73 6.12 -5.19
CA PHE A 67 -16.41 5.96 -4.59
C PHE A 67 -15.33 5.71 -5.66
N LYS A 68 -15.58 4.82 -6.62
CA LYS A 68 -14.68 4.60 -7.76
C LYS A 68 -14.43 5.88 -8.55
N ASP A 69 -15.47 6.68 -8.79
CA ASP A 69 -15.35 7.95 -9.50
C ASP A 69 -14.46 8.95 -8.75
N VAL A 70 -14.65 9.09 -7.44
CA VAL A 70 -13.78 9.94 -6.61
C VAL A 70 -12.33 9.43 -6.64
N VAL A 71 -12.11 8.13 -6.46
CA VAL A 71 -10.76 7.53 -6.51
C VAL A 71 -10.08 7.82 -7.85
N ARG A 72 -10.83 7.76 -8.97
CA ARG A 72 -10.31 8.12 -10.30
C ARG A 72 -9.83 9.56 -10.37
N THR A 73 -10.54 10.49 -9.72
CA THR A 73 -10.12 11.89 -9.65
C THR A 73 -8.97 12.14 -8.67
N SER A 74 -8.87 11.34 -7.60
CA SER A 74 -7.84 11.47 -6.57
C SER A 74 -6.47 10.94 -6.98
N TYR A 75 -6.41 10.03 -7.95
CA TYR A 75 -5.17 9.40 -8.44
C TYR A 75 -4.98 9.62 -9.94
N PRO A 76 -4.83 10.88 -10.41
CA PRO A 76 -4.70 11.20 -11.84
C PRO A 76 -3.41 10.66 -12.46
N ASP A 77 -2.40 10.37 -11.64
CA ASP A 77 -1.12 9.84 -12.08
C ASP A 77 -1.07 8.31 -12.15
N ALA A 78 -2.18 7.60 -11.88
CA ALA A 78 -2.23 6.16 -12.06
C ALA A 78 -2.24 5.84 -13.57
N PRO A 79 -1.20 5.19 -14.12
CA PRO A 79 -1.04 5.04 -15.57
C PRO A 79 -2.10 4.10 -16.19
N ASP A 80 -2.57 3.10 -15.44
CA ASP A 80 -3.66 2.20 -15.82
C ASP A 80 -4.66 2.06 -14.66
N PHE A 81 -5.49 3.09 -14.46
CA PHE A 81 -6.48 3.09 -13.39
C PHE A 81 -7.37 1.82 -13.39
N ASP A 82 -7.88 1.39 -14.54
CA ASP A 82 -8.82 0.28 -14.59
C ASP A 82 -8.12 -1.07 -14.37
N GLY A 83 -6.87 -1.22 -14.84
CA GLY A 83 -6.02 -2.36 -14.51
C GLY A 83 -5.74 -2.48 -13.02
N GLU A 84 -5.30 -1.38 -12.38
CA GLU A 84 -5.03 -1.35 -10.94
C GLU A 84 -6.30 -1.54 -10.11
N TRP A 85 -7.42 -0.96 -10.54
CA TRP A 85 -8.71 -1.18 -9.88
C TRP A 85 -9.10 -2.66 -9.94
N LYS A 86 -8.99 -3.29 -11.12
CA LYS A 86 -9.28 -4.72 -11.28
C LYS A 86 -8.36 -5.59 -10.41
N LEU A 87 -7.08 -5.24 -10.34
CA LEU A 87 -6.10 -5.96 -9.52
C LEU A 87 -6.47 -5.85 -8.03
N GLY A 88 -6.79 -4.66 -7.53
CA GLY A 88 -7.20 -4.46 -6.14
C GLY A 88 -8.49 -5.20 -5.77
N LEU A 89 -9.48 -5.24 -6.66
CA LEU A 89 -10.68 -6.08 -6.47
C LEU A 89 -10.34 -7.58 -6.35
N ALA A 90 -9.40 -8.07 -7.17
CA ALA A 90 -8.96 -9.46 -7.14
C ALA A 90 -8.16 -9.79 -5.87
N GLN A 91 -7.29 -8.87 -5.42
CA GLN A 91 -6.52 -9.03 -4.19
C GLN A 91 -7.41 -9.13 -2.94
N ALA A 92 -8.58 -8.50 -2.95
CA ALA A 92 -9.54 -8.60 -1.86
C ALA A 92 -10.32 -9.92 -1.82
N GLN A 93 -10.35 -10.69 -2.92
CA GLN A 93 -11.17 -11.91 -3.03
C GLN A 93 -10.91 -12.92 -1.91
N PRO A 94 -9.67 -13.25 -1.52
CA PRO A 94 -9.43 -14.21 -0.44
C PRO A 94 -9.99 -13.74 0.91
N ALA A 95 -10.14 -12.43 1.13
CA ALA A 95 -10.78 -11.91 2.34
C ALA A 95 -12.29 -12.08 2.28
N VAL A 96 -12.92 -11.79 1.14
CA VAL A 96 -14.35 -12.03 0.91
C VAL A 96 -14.68 -13.52 1.13
N ASP A 97 -13.91 -14.42 0.52
CA ASP A 97 -14.11 -15.87 0.65
C ASP A 97 -14.02 -16.34 2.12
N ARG A 98 -13.13 -15.72 2.91
CA ARG A 98 -13.02 -16.01 4.36
C ARG A 98 -14.27 -15.54 5.10
N PHE A 99 -14.80 -14.36 4.80
CA PHE A 99 -16.02 -13.86 5.42
C PHE A 99 -17.25 -14.69 5.03
N ASP A 100 -17.36 -15.12 3.77
CA ASP A 100 -18.43 -15.99 3.30
C ASP A 100 -18.39 -17.35 4.00
N LYS A 101 -17.21 -17.94 4.15
CA LYS A 101 -17.03 -19.16 4.94
C LYS A 101 -17.41 -18.92 6.41
N LEU A 102 -16.91 -17.84 7.01
CA LEU A 102 -17.16 -17.51 8.42
C LEU A 102 -18.67 -17.37 8.71
N LYS A 103 -19.42 -16.76 7.79
CA LYS A 103 -20.87 -16.59 7.89
C LYS A 103 -21.62 -17.90 8.09
N THR A 104 -21.14 -19.00 7.51
CA THR A 104 -21.75 -20.33 7.65
C THR A 104 -21.15 -21.14 8.79
N SER A 105 -19.82 -21.08 8.98
CA SER A 105 -19.13 -21.91 9.97
C SER A 105 -19.20 -21.36 11.39
N ASN A 106 -19.28 -20.04 11.56
CA ASN A 106 -19.40 -19.37 12.85
C ASN A 106 -20.13 -18.02 12.71
N PRO A 107 -21.48 -18.04 12.66
CA PRO A 107 -22.28 -16.84 12.45
C PRO A 107 -22.08 -15.75 13.52
N ALA A 108 -21.80 -16.14 14.76
CA ALA A 108 -21.58 -15.18 15.85
C ALA A 108 -20.29 -14.38 15.66
N GLU A 109 -19.20 -15.04 15.27
CA GLU A 109 -17.93 -14.36 14.98
C GLU A 109 -18.03 -13.51 13.70
N TYR A 110 -18.75 -13.99 12.67
CA TYR A 110 -19.05 -13.19 11.49
C TYR A 110 -19.77 -11.88 11.87
N GLN A 111 -20.84 -11.96 12.66
CA GLN A 111 -21.59 -10.79 13.10
C GLN A 111 -20.74 -9.82 13.92
N LYS A 112 -19.87 -10.34 14.80
CA LYS A 112 -18.93 -9.52 15.55
C LYS A 112 -17.98 -8.75 14.62
N GLN A 113 -17.29 -9.44 13.72
CA GLN A 113 -16.30 -8.81 12.83
C GLN A 113 -16.94 -7.80 11.87
N VAL A 114 -18.09 -8.13 11.27
CA VAL A 114 -18.84 -7.22 10.41
C VAL A 114 -19.36 -6.02 11.21
N GLY A 115 -19.83 -6.24 12.44
CA GLY A 115 -20.29 -5.19 13.35
C GLY A 115 -19.18 -4.21 13.75
N GLU A 116 -17.94 -4.68 13.88
CA GLU A 116 -16.77 -3.84 14.19
C GLU A 116 -16.26 -3.10 12.94
N ALA A 117 -16.12 -3.79 11.80
CA ALA A 117 -15.44 -3.25 10.62
C ALA A 117 -16.35 -2.38 9.73
N CYS A 118 -17.58 -2.81 9.46
CA CYS A 118 -18.42 -2.17 8.45
C CYS A 118 -18.86 -0.74 8.79
N PRO A 119 -19.08 -0.34 10.06
CA PRO A 119 -19.38 1.05 10.39
C PRO A 119 -18.24 2.01 10.03
N ALA A 120 -16.98 1.62 10.30
CA ALA A 120 -15.81 2.42 9.96
C ALA A 120 -15.62 2.50 8.45
N LEU A 121 -15.75 1.37 7.74
CA LEU A 121 -15.65 1.32 6.28
C LEU A 121 -16.70 2.19 5.59
N ARG A 122 -17.95 2.09 6.03
CA ARG A 122 -19.05 2.92 5.52
C ARG A 122 -18.77 4.40 5.71
N ARG A 123 -18.31 4.78 6.90
CA ARG A 123 -17.98 6.17 7.22
C ARG A 123 -16.83 6.68 6.35
N GLY A 124 -15.75 5.92 6.19
CA GLY A 124 -14.63 6.32 5.34
C GLY A 124 -15.05 6.52 3.87
N ILE A 125 -15.90 5.64 3.34
CA ILE A 125 -16.46 5.84 1.98
C ILE A 125 -17.35 7.07 1.92
N ASP A 126 -18.17 7.32 2.95
CA ASP A 126 -19.03 8.49 3.00
C ASP A 126 -18.21 9.79 3.07
N GLU A 127 -17.18 9.85 3.91
CA GLU A 127 -16.28 11.01 4.03
C GLU A 127 -15.58 11.34 2.70
N VAL A 128 -15.18 10.33 1.92
CA VAL A 128 -14.53 10.53 0.61
C VAL A 128 -15.53 10.89 -0.48
N THR A 129 -16.79 10.43 -0.38
CA THR A 129 -17.80 10.63 -1.45
C THR A 129 -18.78 11.77 -1.20
N GLN A 130 -18.70 12.43 -0.04
CA GLN A 130 -19.49 13.62 0.22
C GLN A 130 -19.06 14.78 -0.68
N PRO A 131 -20.01 15.56 -1.23
CA PRO A 131 -19.69 16.82 -1.88
C PRO A 131 -18.95 17.70 -0.88
N GLN A 132 -17.75 18.14 -1.23
CA GLN A 132 -17.04 19.18 -0.48
C GLN A 132 -17.90 20.44 -0.53
N GLN A 133 -18.49 20.79 0.62
CA GLN A 133 -19.27 22.02 0.78
C GLN A 133 -18.34 23.23 0.85
#